data_AF-A0A6L3AFV1-F1
#
_entry.id   AF-A0A6L3AFV1-F1
#
_cell.length_a   1.000
_cell.length_b   1.000
_cell.length_c   1.000
_cell.angle_alpha   90.00
_cell.angle_beta   90.00
_cell.angle_gamma   90.00
#
_symmetry.space_group_name_H-M   'P 1'
#
loop_
_entity.id
_entity.type
_entity.pdbx_description
1 polymer ?
#
loop_
_entity_poly.entity_id
_entity_poly.type
_entity_poly.pdbx_seq_one_letter_code
_entity_poly.pdbx_strand_id
1 'polypeptide(L)'
;MSWQNEPDVMVRAEVARARGRLWRSALFWGPLFLVTGSLLVFFFFDRLLTGGDSGGTWFLVVLLAILSFLFGFQAGQATLDLSGGIEEATGEVTRRWSRSDSLVVRSHYIRLDNKRILRVGANIHSNIREGDRLKVTFFPHSAVAVWAERLPSPESQGEGEGDS
;
A
#
# COMPACT_ATOMS: atom_id res chain seq x y z
N MET A 1 -8.73 -33.86 -11.12
CA MET A 1 -9.05 -32.58 -10.46
C MET A 1 -7.74 -31.87 -10.14
N SER A 2 -7.36 -30.87 -10.93
CA SER A 2 -6.16 -30.07 -10.72
C SER A 2 -6.53 -28.80 -9.95
N TRP A 3 -6.31 -28.80 -8.64
CA TRP A 3 -6.55 -27.67 -7.72
C TRP A 3 -5.78 -26.38 -8.07
N GLN A 4 -4.93 -26.43 -9.09
CA GLN A 4 -4.09 -25.32 -9.57
C GLN A 4 -4.85 -24.25 -10.37
N ASN A 5 -6.09 -24.53 -10.82
CA ASN A 5 -6.87 -23.62 -11.67
C ASN A 5 -8.06 -22.96 -10.94
N GLU A 6 -8.17 -23.11 -9.62
CA GLU A 6 -9.22 -22.43 -8.85
C GLU A 6 -8.78 -20.97 -8.59
N PRO A 7 -9.53 -19.96 -9.08
CA PRO A 7 -9.15 -18.55 -8.94
C PRO A 7 -8.97 -18.14 -7.48
N ASP A 8 -9.75 -18.75 -6.56
CA ASP A 8 -9.68 -18.49 -5.13
C ASP A 8 -8.33 -18.90 -4.50
N VAL A 9 -7.69 -19.96 -5.01
CA VAL A 9 -6.39 -20.43 -4.52
C VAL A 9 -5.29 -19.45 -4.93
N MET A 10 -5.35 -18.93 -6.16
CA MET A 10 -4.41 -17.93 -6.66
C MET A 10 -4.53 -16.61 -5.91
N VAL A 11 -5.76 -16.14 -5.65
CA VAL A 11 -6.01 -14.93 -4.87
C VAL A 11 -5.44 -15.06 -3.45
N ARG A 12 -5.67 -16.19 -2.78
CA ARG A 12 -5.11 -16.45 -1.44
C ARG A 12 -3.58 -16.45 -1.44
N ALA A 13 -2.95 -17.03 -2.45
CA ALA A 13 -1.49 -17.04 -2.58
C ALA A 13 -0.92 -15.63 -2.77
N GLU A 14 -1.55 -14.80 -3.60
CA GLU A 14 -1.14 -13.41 -3.81
C GLU A 14 -1.36 -12.54 -2.56
N VAL A 15 -2.47 -12.76 -1.84
CA VAL A 15 -2.71 -12.13 -0.52
C VAL A 15 -1.62 -12.51 0.47
N ALA A 16 -1.24 -13.79 0.55
CA ALA A 16 -0.16 -14.24 1.45
C ALA A 16 1.19 -13.60 1.09
N ARG A 17 1.53 -13.53 -0.20
CA ARG A 17 2.74 -12.83 -0.69
C ARG A 17 2.72 -11.35 -0.36
N ALA A 18 1.58 -10.69 -0.56
CA ALA A 18 1.41 -9.27 -0.25
C ALA A 18 1.53 -9.01 1.26
N ARG A 19 0.94 -9.87 2.10
CA ARG A 19 1.12 -9.82 3.57
C ARG A 19 2.57 -10.02 3.98
N GLY A 20 3.32 -10.91 3.33
CA GLY A 20 4.76 -11.07 3.57
C GLY A 20 5.56 -9.79 3.31
N ARG A 21 5.19 -9.02 2.26
CA ARG A 21 5.80 -7.72 1.98
C ARG A 21 5.44 -6.67 3.05
N LEU A 22 4.19 -6.66 3.51
CA LEU A 22 3.74 -5.79 4.61
C LEU A 22 4.47 -6.11 5.91
N TRP A 23 4.62 -7.39 6.24
CA TRP A 23 5.39 -7.86 7.38
C TRP A 23 6.84 -7.40 7.32
N ARG A 24 7.49 -7.53 6.17
CA ARG A 24 8.86 -7.03 5.98
C ARG A 24 8.94 -5.52 6.18
N SER A 25 7.94 -4.77 5.72
CA SER A 25 7.84 -3.33 5.92
C SER A 25 7.71 -2.99 7.41
N ALA A 26 6.78 -3.64 8.12
CA ALA A 26 6.59 -3.45 9.56
C ALA A 26 7.84 -3.83 10.36
N LEU A 27 8.52 -4.92 10.00
CA LEU A 27 9.76 -5.36 10.65
C LEU A 27 10.92 -4.40 10.40
N PHE A 28 10.96 -3.71 9.26
CA PHE A 28 12.01 -2.75 8.95
C PHE A 28 11.75 -1.39 9.62
N TRP A 29 10.53 -0.86 9.48
CA TRP A 29 10.19 0.47 9.99
C TRP A 29 9.84 0.50 11.47
N GLY A 30 9.32 -0.60 12.02
CA GLY A 30 8.91 -0.71 13.43
C GLY A 30 10.06 -0.47 14.41
N PRO A 31 11.20 -1.18 14.31
CA PRO A 31 12.35 -0.93 15.17
C PRO A 31 12.91 0.48 15.05
N LEU A 32 12.96 1.04 13.83
CA LEU A 32 13.41 2.42 13.62
C LEU A 32 12.49 3.41 14.32
N PHE A 33 11.17 3.24 14.18
CA PHE A 33 10.18 4.04 14.89
C PHE A 33 10.36 3.95 16.40
N LEU A 34 10.48 2.73 16.95
CA LEU A 34 10.67 2.52 18.38
C LEU A 34 11.92 3.22 18.91
N VAL A 35 13.06 3.07 18.22
CA VAL A 35 14.30 3.75 18.61
C VAL A 35 14.14 5.27 18.55
N THR A 36 13.66 5.81 17.44
CA THR A 36 13.50 7.27 17.31
C THR A 36 12.46 7.85 18.25
N GLY A 37 11.38 7.11 18.53
CA GLY A 37 10.31 7.50 19.44
C GLY A 37 10.77 7.46 20.89
N SER A 38 11.50 6.42 21.30
CA SER A 38 12.10 6.35 22.63
C SER A 38 13.12 7.47 22.86
N LEU A 39 13.98 7.75 21.87
CA LEU A 39 14.92 8.87 21.95
C LEU A 39 14.20 10.22 21.99
N LEU A 40 13.14 10.40 21.19
CA LEU A 40 12.32 11.61 21.23
C LEU A 40 11.76 11.84 22.63
N VAL A 41 11.12 10.82 23.22
CA VAL A 41 10.55 10.91 24.57
C VAL A 41 11.64 11.25 25.58
N PHE A 42 12.78 10.54 25.53
CA PHE A 42 13.90 10.78 26.43
C PHE A 42 14.42 12.22 26.34
N PHE A 43 14.79 12.69 25.14
CA PHE A 43 15.36 14.02 24.96
C PHE A 43 14.36 15.15 25.13
N PHE A 44 13.07 14.89 24.89
CA PHE A 44 12.01 15.84 25.21
C PHE A 44 11.93 16.08 26.73
N PHE A 45 11.95 15.01 27.53
CA PHE A 45 11.94 15.13 28.99
C PHE A 45 13.25 15.69 29.55
N ASP A 46 14.41 15.29 29.01
CA ASP A 46 15.70 15.91 29.37
C ASP A 46 15.65 17.42 29.11
N ARG A 47 15.21 17.86 27.93
CA ARG A 47 15.11 19.29 27.63
C ARG A 47 14.12 20.02 28.55
N LEU A 48 13.01 19.39 28.89
CA LEU A 48 11.93 20.01 29.66
C LEU A 48 12.23 20.07 31.17
N LEU A 49 12.85 19.04 31.73
CA LEU A 49 13.00 18.86 33.19
C LEU A 49 14.40 19.18 33.70
N THR A 50 15.45 18.81 32.95
CA THR A 50 16.86 19.03 33.34
C THR A 50 17.49 20.19 32.59
N GLY A 51 16.74 20.86 31.71
CA GLY A 51 17.26 21.94 30.88
C GLY A 51 18.25 21.47 29.81
N GLY A 52 18.35 20.17 29.55
CA GLY A 52 19.24 19.62 28.51
C GLY A 52 20.62 19.19 29.01
N ASP A 53 20.77 18.84 30.29
CA ASP A 53 22.03 18.39 30.89
C ASP A 53 22.65 17.19 30.16
N SER A 54 21.83 16.34 29.54
CA SER A 54 22.29 15.20 28.74
C SER A 54 22.60 15.56 27.27
N GLY A 55 22.65 16.85 26.93
CA GLY A 55 22.84 17.35 25.57
C GLY A 55 21.55 17.49 24.76
N GLY A 56 20.37 17.40 25.39
CA GLY A 56 19.09 17.62 24.74
C GLY A 56 18.95 19.05 24.22
N THR A 57 18.94 19.23 22.90
CA THR A 57 18.62 20.52 22.27
C THR A 57 17.23 20.49 21.65
N TRP A 58 16.56 21.65 21.58
CA TRP A 58 15.28 21.75 20.87
C TRP A 58 15.39 21.35 19.40
N PHE A 59 16.54 21.62 18.77
CA PHE A 59 16.82 21.15 17.42
C PHE A 59 16.78 19.62 17.32
N LEU A 60 17.48 18.90 18.21
CA LEU A 60 17.47 17.45 18.24
C LEU A 60 16.07 16.88 18.49
N VAL A 61 15.31 17.47 19.41
CA VAL A 61 13.92 17.08 19.71
C VAL A 61 13.04 17.22 18.47
N VAL A 62 13.12 18.34 17.75
CA VAL A 62 12.34 18.56 16.52
C VAL A 62 12.74 17.58 15.43
N LEU A 63 14.05 17.33 15.26
CA LEU A 63 14.54 16.35 14.29
C LEU A 63 14.02 14.95 14.60
N LEU A 64 14.10 14.52 15.86
CA LEU A 64 13.59 13.21 16.30
C LEU A 64 12.07 13.13 16.16
N ALA A 65 11.33 14.22 16.38
CA ALA A 65 9.88 14.27 16.17
C ALA A 65 9.52 14.02 14.71
N ILE A 66 10.23 14.66 13.76
CA ILE A 66 10.03 14.45 12.33
C ILE A 66 10.36 13.00 11.94
N LEU A 67 11.52 12.48 12.36
CA LEU A 67 11.92 11.11 12.04
C LEU A 67 10.96 10.06 12.64
N SER A 68 10.61 10.22 13.90
CA SER A 68 9.65 9.35 14.59
C SER A 68 8.28 9.39 13.91
N PHE A 69 7.81 10.57 13.49
CA PHE A 69 6.57 10.69 12.73
C PHE A 69 6.65 9.96 11.38
N LEU A 70 7.73 10.13 10.62
CA LEU A 70 7.92 9.48 9.32
C LEU A 70 7.97 7.95 9.45
N PHE A 71 8.78 7.43 10.37
CA PHE A 71 8.88 5.98 10.59
C PHE A 71 7.62 5.41 11.21
N GLY A 72 7.00 6.14 12.15
CA GLY A 72 5.73 5.75 12.78
C GLY A 72 4.59 5.69 11.79
N PHE A 73 4.53 6.61 10.83
CA PHE A 73 3.54 6.58 9.76
C PHE A 73 3.70 5.32 8.88
N GLN A 74 4.92 5.01 8.44
CA GLN A 74 5.20 3.82 7.63
C GLN A 74 4.92 2.51 8.38
N ALA A 75 5.37 2.41 9.63
CA ALA A 75 5.11 1.25 10.47
C ALA A 75 3.62 1.10 10.81
N GLY A 76 2.95 2.22 11.09
CA GLY A 76 1.53 2.29 11.40
C GLY A 76 0.66 1.82 10.23
N GLN A 77 0.87 2.33 9.02
CA GLN A 77 0.12 1.88 7.82
C GLN A 77 0.30 0.38 7.57
N ALA A 78 1.54 -0.11 7.65
CA ALA A 78 1.81 -1.54 7.46
C ALA A 78 1.14 -2.39 8.53
N THR A 79 1.13 -1.93 9.79
CA THR A 79 0.49 -2.64 10.90
C THR A 79 -1.02 -2.63 10.76
N LEU A 80 -1.62 -1.48 10.43
CA LEU A 80 -3.06 -1.34 10.20
C LEU A 80 -3.55 -2.22 9.04
N ASP A 81 -2.74 -2.43 8.01
CA ASP A 81 -3.07 -3.35 6.92
C ASP A 81 -2.79 -4.83 7.23
N LEU A 82 -1.93 -5.12 8.21
CA LEU A 82 -1.74 -6.48 8.71
C LEU A 82 -2.88 -6.90 9.66
N SER A 83 -3.36 -5.96 10.48
CA SER A 83 -4.52 -6.16 11.35
C SER A 83 -5.84 -5.98 10.62
N GLY A 84 -5.88 -5.06 9.66
CA GLY A 84 -7.02 -4.74 8.82
C GLY A 84 -7.18 -5.74 7.68
N GLY A 85 -8.42 -5.96 7.27
CA GLY A 85 -8.72 -6.83 6.14
C GLY A 85 -8.29 -6.23 4.80
N ILE A 86 -8.45 -7.03 3.76
CA ILE A 86 -8.48 -6.56 2.37
C ILE A 86 -9.85 -5.94 2.07
N GLU A 87 -9.88 -4.90 1.24
CA GLU A 87 -11.10 -4.32 0.70
C GLU A 87 -11.22 -4.59 -0.80
N GLU A 88 -12.45 -4.56 -1.31
CA GLU A 88 -12.74 -4.67 -2.73
C GLU A 88 -13.32 -3.34 -3.25
N ALA A 89 -12.84 -2.89 -4.39
CA ALA A 89 -13.41 -1.76 -5.12
C ALA A 89 -13.60 -2.13 -6.58
N THR A 90 -14.73 -1.75 -7.15
CA THR A 90 -15.01 -1.89 -8.59
C THR A 90 -15.05 -0.52 -9.21
N GLY A 91 -14.41 -0.36 -10.37
CA GLY A 91 -14.45 0.90 -11.11
C GLY A 91 -13.70 0.83 -12.43
N GLU A 92 -13.70 1.94 -13.16
CA GLU A 92 -13.01 2.10 -14.42
C GLU A 92 -11.60 2.66 -14.22
N VAL A 93 -10.64 2.13 -14.97
CA VAL A 93 -9.26 2.62 -14.99
C VAL A 93 -9.19 3.91 -15.79
N THR A 94 -9.20 5.04 -15.08
CA THR A 94 -9.17 6.35 -15.74
C THR A 94 -7.76 6.79 -16.12
N ARG A 95 -6.73 6.26 -15.45
CA ARG A 95 -5.33 6.54 -15.76
C ARG A 95 -4.40 5.44 -15.24
N ARG A 96 -3.34 5.15 -15.97
CA ARG A 96 -2.22 4.33 -15.48
C ARG A 96 -0.88 5.05 -15.66
N TRP A 97 0.05 4.87 -14.72
CA TRP A 97 1.40 5.41 -14.87
C TRP A 97 2.41 4.59 -14.07
N SER A 98 3.68 4.76 -14.43
CA SER A 98 4.80 4.24 -13.65
C SER A 98 5.67 5.40 -13.14
N ARG A 99 6.22 5.23 -11.95
CA ARG A 99 7.19 6.13 -11.33
C ARG A 99 8.46 5.34 -11.04
N SER A 100 9.61 5.88 -11.41
CA SER A 100 10.90 5.31 -11.00
C SER A 100 11.19 5.78 -9.58
N ASP A 101 11.25 4.84 -8.64
CA ASP A 101 11.58 5.11 -7.24
C ASP A 101 13.09 5.00 -7.01
N SER A 102 13.79 4.23 -7.85
CA SER A 102 15.24 4.16 -7.91
C SER A 102 15.72 3.77 -9.31
N LEU A 103 17.03 3.70 -9.52
CA LEU A 103 17.63 3.23 -10.78
C LEU A 103 17.17 1.80 -11.17
N VAL A 104 16.72 0.99 -10.20
CA VAL A 104 16.36 -0.43 -10.41
C VAL A 104 14.89 -0.71 -10.08
N VAL A 105 14.25 0.13 -9.27
CA VAL A 105 12.88 -0.11 -8.79
C VAL A 105 11.90 0.87 -9.43
N ARG A 106 10.88 0.32 -10.11
CA ARG A 106 9.74 1.07 -10.63
C ARG A 106 8.46 0.69 -9.92
N SER A 107 7.71 1.69 -9.50
CA SER A 107 6.35 1.54 -8.97
C SER A 107 5.32 1.82 -10.05
N HIS A 108 4.25 1.03 -10.05
CA HIS A 108 3.17 1.14 -11.01
C HIS A 108 1.89 1.52 -10.29
N TYR A 109 1.11 2.41 -10.89
CA TYR A 109 -0.09 2.97 -10.30
C TYR A 109 -1.22 2.97 -11.31
N ILE A 110 -2.43 2.77 -10.78
CA ILE A 110 -3.67 2.95 -11.51
C ILE A 110 -4.58 3.91 -10.74
N ARG A 111 -5.44 4.61 -11.47
CA ARG A 111 -6.52 5.42 -10.91
C ARG A 111 -7.85 4.77 -11.25
N LEU A 112 -8.64 4.52 -10.21
CA LEU A 112 -9.97 3.92 -10.29
C LEU A 112 -11.04 5.00 -10.04
N ASP A 113 -11.99 5.16 -10.95
CA ASP A 113 -13.14 6.10 -10.89
C ASP A 113 -12.77 7.54 -10.48
N ASN A 114 -11.58 8.02 -10.90
CA ASN A 114 -11.03 9.33 -10.55
C ASN A 114 -10.82 9.64 -9.05
N LYS A 115 -11.07 8.72 -8.13
CA LYS A 115 -10.95 8.96 -6.68
C LYS A 115 -9.84 8.15 -6.02
N ARG A 116 -9.63 6.91 -6.46
CA ARG A 116 -8.73 5.98 -5.77
C ARG A 116 -7.46 5.78 -6.60
N ILE A 117 -6.31 6.02 -5.99
CA ILE A 117 -5.01 5.72 -6.59
C ILE A 117 -4.49 4.46 -5.91
N LEU A 118 -4.27 3.41 -6.69
CA LEU A 118 -3.80 2.13 -6.19
C LEU A 118 -2.44 1.81 -6.78
N ARG A 119 -1.51 1.35 -5.93
CA ARG A 119 -0.24 0.80 -6.37
C ARG A 119 -0.46 -0.65 -6.79
N VAL A 120 -0.10 -0.97 -8.02
CA VAL A 120 -0.27 -2.30 -8.62
C VAL A 120 1.08 -2.97 -8.88
N GLY A 121 1.09 -4.31 -8.87
CA GLY A 121 2.24 -5.06 -9.34
C GLY A 121 2.49 -4.87 -10.85
N ALA A 122 3.72 -5.06 -11.30
CA ALA A 122 4.09 -4.92 -12.72
C ALA A 122 3.24 -5.83 -13.63
N ASN A 123 2.98 -7.07 -13.19
CA ASN A 123 2.16 -8.04 -13.92
C ASN A 123 0.70 -7.59 -14.09
N ILE A 124 0.13 -6.97 -13.05
CA ILE A 124 -1.22 -6.42 -13.10
C ILE A 124 -1.22 -5.21 -14.04
N HIS A 125 -0.23 -4.32 -13.90
CA HIS A 125 -0.12 -3.12 -14.73
C HIS A 125 0.08 -3.41 -16.22
N SER A 126 0.78 -4.49 -16.59
CA SER A 126 0.97 -4.86 -18.00
C SER A 126 -0.30 -5.38 -18.68
N ASN A 127 -1.23 -5.95 -17.89
CA ASN A 127 -2.44 -6.61 -18.39
C ASN A 127 -3.69 -5.70 -18.38
N ILE A 128 -3.53 -4.44 -17.96
CA ILE A 128 -4.60 -3.46 -17.82
C ILE A 128 -4.34 -2.28 -18.77
N ARG A 129 -5.42 -1.80 -19.39
CA ARG A 129 -5.51 -0.61 -20.24
C ARG A 129 -6.41 0.43 -19.57
N GLU A 130 -6.24 1.68 -19.99
CA GLU A 130 -7.17 2.75 -19.63
C GLU A 130 -8.54 2.46 -20.29
N GLY A 131 -9.63 2.71 -19.56
CA GLY A 131 -10.99 2.33 -19.96
C GLY A 131 -11.42 0.94 -19.50
N ASP A 132 -10.51 0.11 -18.98
CA ASP A 132 -10.88 -1.20 -18.45
C ASP A 132 -11.67 -1.07 -17.16
N ARG A 133 -12.78 -1.80 -17.05
CA ARG A 133 -13.53 -1.95 -15.80
C ARG A 133 -12.94 -3.11 -14.98
N LEU A 134 -12.52 -2.82 -13.76
CA LEU A 134 -11.84 -3.78 -12.89
C LEU A 134 -12.54 -3.91 -11.55
N LYS A 135 -12.56 -5.14 -11.03
CA LYS A 135 -12.75 -5.43 -9.61
C LYS A 135 -11.38 -5.63 -8.98
N VAL A 136 -10.98 -4.72 -8.10
CA VAL A 136 -9.64 -4.71 -7.48
C VAL A 136 -9.76 -5.01 -5.99
N THR A 137 -8.98 -5.99 -5.54
CA THR A 137 -8.79 -6.30 -4.12
C THR A 137 -7.49 -5.65 -3.64
N PHE A 138 -7.56 -4.84 -2.58
CA PHE A 138 -6.44 -4.02 -2.13
C PHE A 138 -6.37 -3.87 -0.61
N PHE A 139 -5.21 -3.44 -0.11
CA PHE A 139 -5.03 -3.04 1.28
C PHE A 139 -5.34 -1.54 1.44
N PRO A 140 -6.26 -1.14 2.34
CA PRO A 140 -6.79 0.22 2.37
C PRO A 140 -5.80 1.28 2.83
N HIS A 141 -4.92 0.99 3.80
CA HIS A 141 -4.04 2.02 4.37
C HIS A 141 -2.76 2.22 3.55
N SER A 142 -2.25 1.17 2.91
CA SER A 142 -1.08 1.22 2.00
C SER A 142 -1.47 1.44 0.54
N ALA A 143 -2.77 1.38 0.21
CA ALA A 143 -3.32 1.48 -1.14
C ALA A 143 -2.66 0.51 -2.15
N VAL A 144 -2.28 -0.69 -1.68
CA VAL A 144 -1.63 -1.72 -2.50
C VAL A 144 -2.66 -2.69 -3.03
N ALA A 145 -2.82 -2.73 -4.35
CA ALA A 145 -3.62 -3.73 -5.03
C ALA A 145 -2.91 -5.09 -4.99
N VAL A 146 -3.66 -6.10 -4.56
CA VAL A 146 -3.22 -7.49 -4.45
C VAL A 146 -3.68 -8.30 -5.64
N TRP A 147 -4.93 -8.09 -6.04
CA TRP A 147 -5.57 -8.80 -7.14
C TRP A 147 -6.44 -7.84 -7.94
N ALA A 148 -6.52 -8.06 -9.25
CA ALA A 148 -7.41 -7.31 -10.13
C ALA A 148 -8.03 -8.26 -11.14
N GLU A 149 -9.35 -8.29 -11.18
CA GLU A 149 -10.14 -9.03 -12.14
C GLU A 149 -10.78 -8.06 -13.14
N ARG A 150 -10.67 -8.38 -14.43
CA ARG A 150 -11.30 -7.60 -15.49
C ARG A 150 -12.76 -7.99 -15.59
N LEU A 151 -13.65 -7.00 -15.46
CA LEU A 151 -15.08 -7.20 -15.65
C LEU A 151 -15.45 -6.98 -17.12
N PRO A 152 -16.50 -7.63 -17.63
CA PRO A 152 -17.04 -7.34 -18.95
C PRO A 152 -17.43 -5.87 -19.04
N SER A 153 -17.12 -5.24 -20.18
CA SER A 153 -17.61 -3.88 -20.44
C SER A 153 -19.13 -3.93 -20.58
N PRO A 154 -19.90 -3.03 -19.96
CA PRO A 154 -21.36 -2.99 -20.12
C PRO A 154 -21.79 -2.86 -21.60
N GLU A 155 -20.94 -2.31 -22.47
CA GLU A 155 -21.20 -2.22 -23.92
C GLU A 155 -21.19 -3.58 -24.62
N SER A 156 -20.44 -4.56 -24.12
CA SER A 156 -20.31 -5.90 -24.74
C SER A 156 -21.49 -6.83 -24.50
N GLN A 157 -22.46 -6.44 -23.66
CA GLN A 157 -23.68 -7.23 -23.40
C GLN A 157 -24.87 -6.80 -24.29
N GLY A 158 -24.72 -5.73 -25.08
CA GLY A 158 -25.79 -5.21 -25.94
C GLY A 158 -25.85 -5.77 -27.37
N GLU A 159 -24.82 -6.49 -27.82
CA GLU A 159 -24.72 -6.98 -29.21
C GLU A 159 -25.15 -8.46 -29.40
N GLY A 160 -25.62 -9.14 -28.34
CA GLY A 160 -25.96 -10.56 -28.38
C GLY A 160 -27.45 -10.91 -28.50
N GLU A 161 -28.35 -9.93 -28.46
CA GLU A 161 -29.80 -10.14 -28.39
C GLU A 161 -30.52 -9.35 -29.49
N GLY A 162 -30.17 -9.65 -30.74
CA GLY A 162 -30.69 -8.94 -31.90
C GLY A 162 -30.51 -9.65 -33.24
N ASP A 163 -30.38 -10.98 -33.25
CA ASP A 163 -30.47 -11.76 -34.49
C ASP A 163 -31.14 -13.11 -34.18
N SER A 164 -32.47 -13.11 -34.22
CA SER A 164 -33.34 -14.29 -34.31
C SER A 164 -34.60 -13.91 -35.07
#